data_AF-A0A660TP41-F1
#
_entry.id   AF-A0A660TP41-F1
#
_cell.length_a   1.000
_cell.length_b   1.000
_cell.length_c   1.000
_cell.angle_alpha   90.00
_cell.angle_beta   90.00
_cell.angle_gamma   90.00
#
_symmetry.space_group_name_H-M   'P 1'
#
loop_
_entity.id
_entity.type
_entity.pdbx_description
1 polymer ?
#
loop_
_entity_poly.entity_id
_entity_poly.type
_entity_poly.pdbx_seq_one_letter_code
_entity_poly.pdbx_strand_id
1 'polypeptide(L)'
;MKFSAEMDSIYFMNTKRFLRSIGVKIPIACTNNPYSYYEQKIFYKISDFLAVHNYGSYCGNSAGGWVRNRSELLFKNGKPGDFPTRMLTVNYKNKPVIVDEWNIGYPIDSRAEVMVMVPGLAALYDYDGLFYFDFFEHYDYLINPEKKKKYYMTSLEQPFSIQTIFLPSISFAFRQFMLPVFTDSIVVNVDRAEGELIQQFRFNPFPGLSSQIYFQKRVILSYEKGVPYTEIVEKLEKKSKIVLSNFVWDWEKGYIGLHSDKFAAFAGILDSYCKLGNIVIRGDKEFVVLTIASLDTLNLSKSKKILITVGADAITKGDKLYTAPTFNGEKPIMYWFLGKESQRQIERIPGISYIKPVSINIFIKKMNGDISNIRAFSLDFEGNKKREIPLLYYMEGFEINIMTGESKTPYYLIEER
;
A
#
# COMPACT_ATOMS: atom_id res chain seq x y z
N MET A 1 -11.55 -12.87 28.97
CA MET A 1 -11.40 -11.70 28.10
C MET A 1 -12.48 -10.64 28.30
N LYS A 2 -13.78 -10.99 28.43
CA LYS A 2 -14.87 -9.99 28.64
C LYS A 2 -14.61 -8.98 29.76
N PHE A 3 -14.24 -9.45 30.97
CA PHE A 3 -13.94 -8.57 32.10
C PHE A 3 -12.78 -7.59 31.80
N SER A 4 -11.70 -8.06 31.16
CA SER A 4 -10.57 -7.19 30.77
C SER A 4 -11.02 -6.11 29.80
N ALA A 5 -11.77 -6.48 28.76
CA ALA A 5 -12.30 -5.54 27.77
C ALA A 5 -13.21 -4.48 28.41
N GLU A 6 -14.03 -4.87 29.38
CA GLU A 6 -14.87 -3.95 30.14
C GLU A 6 -14.04 -2.98 31.00
N MET A 7 -13.05 -3.48 31.74
CA MET A 7 -12.15 -2.66 32.55
C MET A 7 -11.35 -1.66 31.70
N ASP A 8 -10.77 -2.12 30.59
CA ASP A 8 -10.03 -1.28 29.65
C ASP A 8 -10.94 -0.21 29.02
N SER A 9 -12.20 -0.55 28.74
CA SER A 9 -13.17 0.40 28.20
C SER A 9 -13.56 1.49 29.21
N ILE A 10 -13.70 1.14 30.49
CA ILE A 10 -13.99 2.09 31.56
C ILE A 10 -12.81 3.04 31.72
N TYR A 11 -11.60 2.51 31.77
CA TYR A 11 -10.36 3.29 31.83
C TYR A 11 -10.27 4.25 30.63
N PHE A 12 -10.41 3.75 29.41
CA PHE A 12 -10.36 4.57 28.20
C PHE A 12 -11.43 5.66 28.20
N MET A 13 -12.67 5.34 28.55
CA MET A 13 -13.76 6.33 28.56
C MET A 13 -13.55 7.43 29.60
N ASN A 14 -12.99 7.10 30.77
CA ASN A 14 -12.62 8.09 31.77
C ASN A 14 -11.49 8.99 31.28
N THR A 15 -10.44 8.42 30.68
CA THR A 15 -9.34 9.16 30.07
C THR A 15 -9.84 10.07 28.95
N LYS A 16 -10.64 9.53 28.03
CA LYS A 16 -11.26 10.30 26.94
C LYS A 16 -12.11 11.45 27.47
N ARG A 17 -12.96 11.21 28.48
CA ARG A 17 -13.78 12.26 29.11
C ARG A 17 -12.90 13.36 29.74
N PHE A 18 -11.84 12.98 30.44
CA PHE A 18 -10.88 13.93 31.01
C PHE A 18 -10.18 14.76 29.92
N LEU A 19 -9.68 14.12 28.87
CA LEU A 19 -9.07 14.81 27.72
C LEU A 19 -10.06 15.80 27.10
N ARG A 20 -11.33 15.41 26.94
CA ARG A 20 -12.39 16.32 26.46
C ARG A 20 -12.65 17.47 27.44
N SER A 21 -12.65 17.25 28.75
CA SER A 21 -12.90 18.31 29.74
C SER A 21 -11.79 19.37 29.79
N ILE A 22 -10.55 19.01 29.44
CA ILE A 22 -9.44 19.98 29.30
C ILE A 22 -9.33 20.58 27.88
N GLY A 23 -10.31 20.33 27.01
CA GLY A 23 -10.42 20.99 25.71
C GLY A 23 -9.72 20.28 24.54
N VAL A 24 -9.30 19.01 24.67
CA VAL A 24 -8.78 18.24 23.52
C VAL A 24 -9.90 18.07 22.49
N LYS A 25 -9.66 18.48 21.23
CA LYS A 25 -10.65 18.44 20.13
C LYS A 25 -10.36 17.40 19.03
N ILE A 26 -9.16 16.83 19.00
CA ILE A 26 -8.79 15.83 17.99
C ILE A 26 -9.54 14.49 18.20
N PRO A 27 -9.80 13.68 17.16
CA PRO A 27 -10.36 12.34 17.31
C PRO A 27 -9.47 11.44 18.20
N ILE A 28 -10.08 10.58 19.02
CA ILE A 28 -9.36 9.68 19.93
C ILE A 28 -9.81 8.23 19.67
N ALA A 29 -8.86 7.36 19.34
CA ALA A 29 -9.05 5.91 19.21
C ALA A 29 -8.57 5.17 20.46
N CYS A 30 -9.18 4.03 20.77
CA CYS A 30 -8.83 3.21 21.93
C CYS A 30 -7.59 2.35 21.70
N THR A 31 -7.57 1.62 20.59
CA THR A 31 -6.45 0.75 20.22
C THR A 31 -6.49 0.51 18.71
N ASN A 32 -5.31 0.36 18.14
CA ASN A 32 -5.06 -0.12 16.78
C ASN A 32 -5.06 -1.66 16.68
N ASN A 33 -5.11 -2.36 17.81
CA ASN A 33 -4.87 -3.80 17.87
C ASN A 33 -5.74 -4.51 18.93
N PRO A 34 -7.06 -4.64 18.70
CA PRO A 34 -7.93 -5.39 19.60
C PRO A 34 -7.69 -6.90 19.47
N TYR A 35 -7.54 -7.59 20.60
CA TYR A 35 -7.17 -9.02 20.69
C TYR A 35 -8.36 -9.96 20.87
N SER A 36 -9.58 -9.44 21.08
CA SER A 36 -10.77 -10.27 21.27
C SER A 36 -12.03 -9.69 20.62
N TYR A 37 -13.02 -10.55 20.38
CA TYR A 37 -14.35 -10.13 19.93
C TYR A 37 -14.96 -9.06 20.83
N TYR A 38 -14.81 -9.23 22.15
CA TYR A 38 -15.33 -8.30 23.15
C TYR A 38 -14.64 -6.94 23.08
N GLU A 39 -13.31 -6.93 22.98
CA GLU A 39 -12.54 -5.69 22.77
C GLU A 39 -12.98 -4.97 21.51
N GLN A 40 -13.06 -5.66 20.37
CA GLN A 40 -13.49 -5.02 19.12
C GLN A 40 -14.89 -4.43 19.25
N LYS A 41 -15.86 -5.21 19.73
CA LYS A 41 -17.26 -4.78 19.89
C LYS A 41 -17.37 -3.53 20.76
N ILE A 42 -16.61 -3.46 21.85
CA ILE A 42 -16.65 -2.34 22.79
C ILE A 42 -15.82 -1.16 22.25
N PHE A 43 -14.57 -1.41 21.87
CA PHE A 43 -13.60 -0.39 21.47
C PHE A 43 -14.00 0.31 20.18
N TYR A 44 -14.54 -0.40 19.18
CA TYR A 44 -15.01 0.22 17.94
C TYR A 44 -16.19 1.15 18.21
N LYS A 45 -17.05 0.82 19.18
CA LYS A 45 -18.19 1.66 19.56
C LYS A 45 -17.75 2.95 20.27
N ILE A 46 -16.79 2.86 21.19
CA ILE A 46 -16.38 3.99 22.05
C ILE A 46 -15.30 4.89 21.44
N SER A 47 -14.56 4.41 20.44
CA SER A 47 -13.55 5.19 19.71
C SER A 47 -14.20 6.22 18.78
N ASP A 48 -13.56 7.38 18.56
CA ASP A 48 -14.04 8.36 17.57
C ASP A 48 -13.77 7.90 16.13
N PHE A 49 -12.73 7.09 15.93
CA PHE A 49 -12.36 6.45 14.68
C PHE A 49 -11.72 5.08 14.98
N LEU A 50 -11.55 4.22 13.98
CA LEU A 50 -10.83 2.97 14.08
C LEU A 50 -9.39 3.17 13.60
N ALA A 51 -8.43 2.79 14.45
CA ALA A 51 -7.02 2.77 14.09
C ALA A 51 -6.64 1.39 13.55
N VAL A 52 -5.77 1.34 12.54
CA VAL A 52 -5.30 0.12 11.88
C VAL A 52 -3.80 0.19 11.71
N HIS A 53 -3.09 -0.71 12.40
CA HIS A 53 -1.70 -1.00 12.08
C HIS A 53 -1.65 -2.21 11.19
N ASN A 54 -0.89 -2.15 10.11
CA ASN A 54 -0.69 -3.31 9.29
C ASN A 54 0.63 -3.25 8.53
N TYR A 55 1.45 -4.27 8.71
CA TYR A 55 2.74 -4.40 8.07
C TYR A 55 2.71 -5.61 7.16
N GLY A 56 3.28 -5.48 5.97
CA GLY A 56 3.40 -6.59 5.04
C GLY A 56 4.50 -7.54 5.48
N SER A 57 5.10 -8.25 4.53
CA SER A 57 6.31 -9.03 4.79
C SER A 57 7.34 -8.15 5.51
N TYR A 58 7.53 -8.44 6.79
CA TYR A 58 8.36 -7.68 7.71
C TYR A 58 9.17 -8.68 8.53
N CYS A 59 10.22 -8.19 9.20
CA CYS A 59 11.06 -8.98 10.08
C CYS A 59 10.19 -9.76 11.07
N GLY A 60 10.11 -11.08 10.92
CA GLY A 60 9.11 -11.89 11.62
C GLY A 60 9.27 -11.95 13.14
N ASN A 61 10.43 -11.54 13.67
CA ASN A 61 10.73 -11.55 15.09
C ASN A 61 11.32 -10.19 15.49
N SER A 62 11.05 -9.74 16.71
CA SER A 62 11.69 -8.59 17.38
C SER A 62 13.22 -8.67 17.44
N ALA A 63 13.80 -9.83 17.09
CA ALA A 63 15.23 -10.09 16.97
C ALA A 63 15.79 -9.99 15.53
N GLY A 64 14.99 -9.64 14.51
CA GLY A 64 15.50 -9.29 13.17
C GLY A 64 16.19 -10.43 12.39
N GLY A 65 15.76 -11.69 12.51
CA GLY A 65 16.52 -12.79 11.90
C GLY A 65 16.25 -13.05 10.40
N TRP A 66 15.03 -12.80 9.92
CA TRP A 66 14.57 -13.33 8.62
C TRP A 66 13.49 -12.44 8.00
N VAL A 67 13.60 -12.19 6.69
CA VAL A 67 12.57 -11.50 5.90
C VAL A 67 12.20 -12.36 4.69
N ARG A 68 10.90 -12.46 4.40
CA ARG A 68 10.41 -13.09 3.16
C ARG A 68 10.48 -12.05 2.05
N ASN A 69 11.42 -12.21 1.12
CA ASN A 69 11.44 -11.40 -0.10
C ASN A 69 10.38 -11.92 -1.06
N ARG A 70 9.15 -11.44 -0.88
CA ARG A 70 8.00 -11.81 -1.69
C ARG A 70 7.14 -10.59 -1.93
N SER A 71 6.54 -10.56 -3.11
CA SER A 71 5.46 -9.64 -3.41
C SER A 71 4.21 -9.99 -2.62
N GLU A 72 3.59 -8.97 -2.03
CA GLU A 72 2.25 -9.01 -1.45
C GLU A 72 1.15 -8.95 -2.53
N LEU A 73 1.51 -8.86 -3.80
CA LEU A 73 0.59 -9.00 -4.93
C LEU A 73 0.51 -10.42 -5.46
N LEU A 74 1.49 -11.30 -5.17
CA LEU A 74 1.61 -12.63 -5.76
C LEU A 74 1.24 -13.75 -4.76
N PHE A 75 0.14 -14.46 -5.02
CA PHE A 75 -0.37 -15.55 -4.19
C PHE A 75 -0.66 -16.82 -4.99
N LYS A 76 0.35 -17.67 -5.16
CA LYS A 76 0.27 -18.91 -5.97
C LYS A 76 -0.71 -19.97 -5.44
N ASN A 77 -1.11 -19.90 -4.17
CA ASN A 77 -2.11 -20.81 -3.58
C ASN A 77 -3.56 -20.35 -3.85
N GLY A 78 -3.75 -19.23 -4.56
CA GLY A 78 -5.05 -18.66 -4.89
C GLY A 78 -5.77 -18.01 -3.70
N LYS A 79 -5.04 -17.66 -2.64
CA LYS A 79 -5.58 -16.94 -1.47
C LYS A 79 -4.79 -15.65 -1.24
N PRO A 80 -5.43 -14.46 -1.29
CA PRO A 80 -4.80 -13.22 -0.88
C PRO A 80 -4.16 -13.36 0.51
N GLY A 81 -2.99 -12.76 0.68
CA GLY A 81 -2.25 -12.78 1.94
C GLY A 81 -2.93 -11.98 3.04
N ASP A 82 -2.45 -12.19 4.27
CA ASP A 82 -2.99 -11.51 5.45
C ASP A 82 -2.83 -10.00 5.37
N PHE A 83 -1.74 -9.49 4.79
CA PHE A 83 -1.48 -8.06 4.71
C PHE A 83 -2.58 -7.31 3.94
N PRO A 84 -2.80 -7.53 2.63
CA PRO A 84 -3.84 -6.81 1.89
C PRO A 84 -5.24 -7.04 2.46
N THR A 85 -5.52 -8.23 3.04
CA THR A 85 -6.86 -8.51 3.55
C THR A 85 -7.13 -7.84 4.90
N ARG A 86 -6.18 -7.85 5.84
CA ARG A 86 -6.33 -7.19 7.15
C ARG A 86 -6.52 -5.68 7.05
N MET A 87 -6.01 -5.06 5.99
CA MET A 87 -6.30 -3.66 5.68
C MET A 87 -7.81 -3.43 5.55
N LEU A 88 -8.55 -4.37 4.97
CA LEU A 88 -9.96 -4.20 4.60
C LEU A 88 -10.94 -4.72 5.66
N THR A 89 -10.48 -5.52 6.62
CA THR A 89 -11.36 -6.09 7.65
C THR A 89 -11.73 -5.11 8.75
N VAL A 90 -10.98 -4.01 8.91
CA VAL A 90 -11.24 -3.01 9.95
C VAL A 90 -12.15 -1.91 9.40
N ASN A 91 -13.43 -2.24 9.24
CA ASN A 91 -14.44 -1.29 8.78
C ASN A 91 -15.75 -1.48 9.56
N TYR A 92 -15.99 -0.65 10.58
CA TYR A 92 -17.18 -0.75 11.42
C TYR A 92 -18.21 0.32 11.02
N LYS A 93 -19.48 -0.05 11.07
CA LYS A 93 -20.59 0.82 10.68
C LYS A 93 -20.52 2.19 11.36
N ASN A 94 -20.58 3.24 10.56
CA ASN A 94 -20.56 4.66 10.99
C ASN A 94 -19.32 5.05 11.79
N LYS A 95 -18.17 4.42 11.54
CA LYS A 95 -16.89 4.81 12.13
C LYS A 95 -15.89 5.17 11.04
N PRO A 96 -15.25 6.35 11.13
CA PRO A 96 -14.08 6.65 10.33
C PRO A 96 -12.99 5.61 10.54
N VAL A 97 -12.21 5.32 9.51
CA VAL A 97 -11.09 4.38 9.57
C VAL A 97 -9.81 5.10 9.18
N ILE A 98 -8.79 4.98 10.02
CA ILE A 98 -7.46 5.51 9.78
C ILE A 98 -6.48 4.36 9.87
N VAL A 99 -5.70 4.16 8.81
CA VAL A 99 -4.52 3.30 8.85
C VAL A 99 -3.37 4.15 9.34
N ASP A 100 -3.16 4.14 10.66
CA ASP A 100 -2.19 4.97 11.35
C ASP A 100 -0.76 4.43 11.28
N GLU A 101 -0.58 3.15 10.91
CA GLU A 101 0.73 2.62 10.56
C GLU A 101 0.67 1.56 9.47
N TRP A 102 1.46 1.75 8.42
CA TRP A 102 1.70 0.71 7.42
C TRP A 102 3.07 0.84 6.76
N ASN A 103 3.70 -0.30 6.45
CA ASN A 103 4.91 -0.37 5.63
C ASN A 103 5.23 -1.82 5.19
N ILE A 104 6.13 -1.93 4.21
CA ILE A 104 6.94 -3.11 3.91
C ILE A 104 8.40 -2.69 4.00
N GLY A 105 9.19 -3.42 4.79
CA GLY A 105 10.58 -3.11 5.02
C GLY A 105 11.50 -3.53 3.88
N TYR A 106 12.64 -2.85 3.77
CA TYR A 106 13.80 -3.40 3.06
C TYR A 106 14.25 -4.73 3.71
N PRO A 107 14.77 -5.73 2.97
CA PRO A 107 15.21 -5.74 1.57
C PRO A 107 14.20 -6.33 0.59
N ILE A 108 12.90 -6.10 0.78
CA ILE A 108 11.92 -6.62 -0.16
C ILE A 108 12.02 -5.84 -1.47
N ASP A 109 12.28 -6.57 -2.56
CA ASP A 109 12.50 -5.97 -3.89
C ASP A 109 11.22 -5.25 -4.35
N SER A 110 10.08 -5.92 -4.22
CA SER A 110 8.77 -5.43 -4.65
C SER A 110 8.12 -4.43 -3.70
N ARG A 111 8.82 -3.91 -2.67
CA ARG A 111 8.22 -3.04 -1.63
C ARG A 111 7.55 -1.78 -2.17
N ALA A 112 7.93 -1.29 -3.36
CA ALA A 112 7.26 -0.17 -4.00
C ALA A 112 5.77 -0.45 -4.28
N GLU A 113 5.36 -1.73 -4.42
CA GLU A 113 3.98 -2.10 -4.74
C GLU A 113 2.95 -1.62 -3.72
N VAL A 114 3.36 -1.47 -2.45
CA VAL A 114 2.44 -1.00 -1.41
C VAL A 114 2.02 0.44 -1.57
N MET A 115 2.78 1.23 -2.34
CA MET A 115 2.40 2.60 -2.67
C MET A 115 1.19 2.70 -3.59
N VAL A 116 0.86 1.61 -4.29
CA VAL A 116 -0.39 1.51 -5.05
C VAL A 116 -1.41 0.69 -4.27
N MET A 117 -0.98 -0.44 -3.68
CA MET A 117 -1.85 -1.38 -3.00
C MET A 117 -2.55 -0.75 -1.79
N VAL A 118 -1.81 -0.18 -0.83
CA VAL A 118 -2.42 0.31 0.42
C VAL A 118 -3.35 1.49 0.16
N PRO A 119 -2.94 2.56 -0.56
CA PRO A 119 -3.84 3.67 -0.87
C PRO A 119 -5.02 3.26 -1.74
N GLY A 120 -4.80 2.34 -2.70
CA GLY A 120 -5.86 1.79 -3.53
C GLY A 120 -6.92 1.03 -2.72
N LEU A 121 -6.50 0.08 -1.89
CA LEU A 121 -7.40 -0.72 -1.06
C LEU A 121 -8.15 0.15 -0.04
N ALA A 122 -7.46 1.10 0.60
CA ALA A 122 -8.07 2.03 1.52
C ALA A 122 -9.10 2.95 0.83
N ALA A 123 -8.80 3.43 -0.37
CA ALA A 123 -9.74 4.24 -1.15
C ALA A 123 -10.99 3.44 -1.57
N LEU A 124 -10.83 2.17 -1.97
CA LEU A 124 -11.98 1.29 -2.28
C LEU A 124 -12.98 1.21 -1.12
N TYR A 125 -12.46 1.26 0.11
CA TYR A 125 -13.25 1.24 1.35
C TYR A 125 -13.58 2.61 1.90
N ASP A 126 -13.16 3.68 1.22
CA ASP A 126 -13.42 5.06 1.61
C ASP A 126 -12.96 5.30 3.06
N TYR A 127 -11.70 4.94 3.31
CA TYR A 127 -10.99 5.22 4.57
C TYR A 127 -10.55 6.68 4.65
N ASP A 128 -10.52 7.22 5.87
CA ASP A 128 -10.34 8.64 6.14
C ASP A 128 -8.88 9.08 6.27
N GLY A 129 -7.96 8.15 6.50
CA GLY A 129 -6.56 8.49 6.73
C GLY A 129 -5.58 7.35 6.50
N LEU A 130 -4.40 7.71 6.00
CA LEU A 130 -3.26 6.82 5.80
C LEU A 130 -2.00 7.52 6.30
N PHE A 131 -1.30 6.87 7.22
CA PHE A 131 -0.03 7.34 7.76
C PHE A 131 1.03 6.29 7.43
N TYR A 132 1.87 6.62 6.45
CA TYR A 132 3.02 5.80 6.11
C TYR A 132 3.96 5.79 7.32
N PHE A 133 4.27 4.60 7.82
CA PHE A 133 5.08 4.46 9.00
C PHE A 133 6.53 4.21 8.63
N ASP A 134 7.40 5.01 9.23
CA ASP A 134 8.83 4.83 9.19
C ASP A 134 9.36 4.94 10.63
N PHE A 135 10.14 3.96 11.05
CA PHE A 135 10.96 4.15 12.24
C PHE A 135 12.03 5.17 11.84
N PHE A 136 12.03 6.38 12.39
CA PHE A 136 13.11 7.38 12.21
C PHE A 136 13.68 7.74 13.59
N GLU A 137 14.37 6.80 14.21
CA GLU A 137 15.08 6.93 15.47
C GLU A 137 16.47 7.52 15.17
N HIS A 138 16.62 8.79 15.52
CA HIS A 138 17.88 9.50 15.75
C HIS A 138 18.96 9.44 14.64
N TYR A 139 19.14 10.59 13.99
CA TYR A 139 20.35 10.96 13.23
C TYR A 139 21.66 10.60 13.94
N ASP A 140 21.68 10.53 15.28
CA ASP A 140 22.84 10.17 16.11
C ASP A 140 23.57 8.91 15.66
N TYR A 141 22.89 7.93 15.04
CA TYR A 141 23.53 6.71 14.53
C TYR A 141 24.29 6.92 13.20
N LEU A 142 23.91 7.91 12.39
CA LEU A 142 24.64 8.32 11.18
C LEU A 142 25.90 9.13 11.49
N ILE A 143 25.88 9.86 12.62
CA ILE A 143 26.99 10.73 13.08
C ILE A 143 27.90 10.06 14.13
N ASN A 144 27.49 8.93 14.73
CA ASN A 144 28.29 8.24 15.74
C ASN A 144 28.40 6.73 15.43
N PRO A 145 29.33 6.33 14.53
CA PRO A 145 29.50 4.93 14.11
C PRO A 145 29.94 3.98 15.25
N GLU A 146 30.38 4.51 16.40
CA GLU A 146 30.86 3.73 17.54
C GLU A 146 29.78 3.40 18.58
N LYS A 147 28.62 4.07 18.58
CA LYS A 147 27.50 3.69 19.44
C LYS A 147 26.97 2.35 18.95
N LYS A 148 27.11 1.31 19.79
CA LYS A 148 26.65 -0.07 19.55
C LYS A 148 25.37 -0.07 18.72
N LYS A 149 25.50 -0.45 17.45
CA LYS A 149 24.40 -0.62 16.49
C LYS A 149 23.39 -1.59 17.11
N LYS A 150 22.35 -1.08 17.76
CA LYS A 150 21.16 -1.89 17.97
C LYS A 150 20.54 -2.01 16.59
N TYR A 151 20.76 -3.16 15.97
CA TYR A 151 20.26 -3.51 14.65
C TYR A 151 18.74 -3.66 14.72
N TYR A 152 18.03 -2.56 14.82
CA TYR A 152 16.65 -2.54 14.40
C TYR A 152 16.70 -2.67 12.88
N MET A 153 16.39 -3.87 12.37
CA MET A 153 16.13 -4.12 10.94
C MET A 153 14.83 -3.45 10.48
N THR A 154 14.58 -2.27 11.02
CA THR A 154 13.43 -1.48 10.68
C THR A 154 13.86 -0.51 9.58
N SER A 155 12.87 0.15 8.98
CA SER A 155 13.02 1.10 7.88
C SER A 155 13.98 2.30 8.14
N LEU A 156 14.51 2.39 9.38
CA LEU A 156 15.40 3.39 9.97
C LEU A 156 16.58 3.93 9.17
N GLU A 157 17.10 3.16 8.24
CA GLU A 157 18.34 3.53 7.54
C GLU A 157 18.11 3.98 6.10
N GLN A 158 16.86 4.16 5.65
CA GLN A 158 16.55 4.50 4.26
C GLN A 158 15.71 5.77 4.12
N PRO A 159 16.32 6.97 4.24
CA PRO A 159 15.68 8.22 3.84
C PRO A 159 15.27 8.26 2.34
N PHE A 160 15.61 7.23 1.56
CA PHE A 160 15.30 7.12 0.13
C PHE A 160 14.79 5.73 -0.23
N SER A 161 13.80 5.21 0.52
CA SER A 161 13.08 4.04 0.05
C SER A 161 12.39 4.39 -1.27
N ILE A 162 12.38 3.47 -2.23
CA ILE A 162 11.64 3.61 -3.48
C ILE A 162 10.13 3.89 -3.27
N GLN A 163 9.63 3.69 -2.07
CA GLN A 163 8.24 4.02 -1.73
C GLN A 163 8.03 5.54 -1.67
N THR A 164 9.01 6.31 -1.16
CA THR A 164 8.83 7.76 -0.95
C THR A 164 8.69 8.56 -2.25
N ILE A 165 9.26 8.09 -3.37
CA ILE A 165 9.09 8.75 -4.66
C ILE A 165 7.63 8.78 -5.13
N PHE A 166 6.80 7.86 -4.65
CA PHE A 166 5.37 7.82 -5.01
C PHE A 166 4.51 8.66 -4.08
N LEU A 167 5.02 9.12 -2.94
CA LEU A 167 4.25 9.90 -1.98
C LEU A 167 3.64 11.18 -2.57
N PRO A 168 4.33 11.98 -3.41
CA PRO A 168 3.75 13.18 -3.98
C PRO A 168 2.49 12.89 -4.81
N SER A 169 2.55 11.93 -5.73
CA SER A 169 1.42 11.60 -6.61
C SER A 169 0.32 10.85 -5.89
N ILE A 170 0.64 9.84 -5.06
CA ILE A 170 -0.39 9.04 -4.39
C ILE A 170 -1.09 9.81 -3.27
N SER A 171 -0.34 10.59 -2.48
CA SER A 171 -0.94 11.34 -1.37
C SER A 171 -1.79 12.50 -1.90
N PHE A 172 -1.39 13.11 -3.02
CA PHE A 172 -2.22 14.09 -3.71
C PHE A 172 -3.52 13.45 -4.20
N ALA A 173 -3.44 12.32 -4.92
CA ALA A 173 -4.61 11.62 -5.43
C ALA A 173 -5.57 11.18 -4.32
N PHE A 174 -5.04 10.65 -3.20
CA PHE A 174 -5.85 10.20 -2.07
C PHE A 174 -6.58 11.38 -1.40
N ARG A 175 -5.87 12.48 -1.08
CA ARG A 175 -6.48 13.67 -0.45
C ARG A 175 -7.48 14.40 -1.35
N GLN A 176 -7.40 14.22 -2.65
CA GLN A 176 -8.29 14.82 -3.64
C GLN A 176 -9.41 13.86 -4.09
N PHE A 177 -9.60 12.73 -3.40
CA PHE A 177 -10.63 11.73 -3.70
C PHE A 177 -10.59 11.26 -5.17
N MET A 178 -9.39 11.11 -5.73
CA MET A 178 -9.20 10.71 -7.13
C MET A 178 -9.14 9.20 -7.33
N LEU A 179 -8.86 8.42 -6.28
CA LEU A 179 -8.83 6.97 -6.37
C LEU A 179 -10.26 6.40 -6.43
N PRO A 180 -10.46 5.23 -7.08
CA PRO A 180 -11.76 4.58 -7.11
C PRO A 180 -12.26 4.15 -5.73
N VAL A 181 -13.58 4.23 -5.54
CA VAL A 181 -14.31 3.73 -4.37
C VAL A 181 -15.25 2.58 -4.80
N PHE A 182 -15.56 1.65 -3.90
CA PHE A 182 -16.69 0.75 -4.12
C PHE A 182 -18.01 1.49 -4.02
N THR A 183 -18.89 1.26 -4.98
CA THR A 183 -20.22 1.90 -5.02
C THR A 183 -21.27 1.09 -4.25
N ASP A 184 -21.01 -0.19 -4.04
CA ASP A 184 -21.85 -1.10 -3.28
C ASP A 184 -21.17 -1.55 -1.98
N SER A 185 -22.00 -1.71 -0.93
CA SER A 185 -21.56 -2.17 0.37
C SER A 185 -22.47 -3.27 0.91
N ILE A 186 -21.91 -4.08 1.80
CA ILE A 186 -22.65 -5.09 2.55
C ILE A 186 -22.38 -4.90 4.04
N VAL A 187 -23.45 -4.87 4.84
CA VAL A 187 -23.34 -4.85 6.30
C VAL A 187 -23.41 -6.28 6.81
N VAL A 188 -22.29 -6.76 7.36
CA VAL A 188 -22.16 -8.11 7.90
C VAL A 188 -22.40 -8.05 9.40
N ASN A 189 -23.30 -8.89 9.88
CA ASN A 189 -23.44 -9.11 11.32
C ASN A 189 -22.34 -10.06 11.76
N VAL A 190 -21.54 -9.66 12.75
CA VAL A 190 -20.57 -10.54 13.40
C VAL A 190 -21.17 -10.99 14.72
N ASP A 191 -21.76 -12.19 14.72
CA ASP A 191 -22.27 -12.74 15.95
C ASP A 191 -21.13 -13.18 16.89
N ARG A 192 -21.48 -13.57 18.12
CA ARG A 192 -20.47 -13.96 19.11
C ARG A 192 -19.73 -15.24 18.71
N ALA A 193 -20.42 -16.24 18.18
CA ALA A 193 -19.80 -17.52 17.83
C ALA A 193 -18.80 -17.33 16.68
N GLU A 194 -19.17 -16.56 15.67
CA GLU A 194 -18.31 -16.16 14.56
C GLU A 194 -17.12 -15.33 15.05
N GLY A 195 -17.39 -14.33 15.90
CA GLY A 195 -16.36 -13.48 16.48
C GLY A 195 -15.35 -14.22 17.37
N GLU A 196 -15.78 -15.25 18.08
CA GLU A 196 -14.91 -16.12 18.87
C GLU A 196 -14.10 -17.11 18.00
N LEU A 197 -14.61 -17.53 16.83
CA LEU A 197 -13.88 -18.37 15.87
C LEU A 197 -12.75 -17.62 15.13
N ILE A 198 -12.89 -16.31 14.96
CA ILE A 198 -11.97 -15.46 14.19
C ILE A 198 -10.77 -14.96 15.05
N GLN A 199 -10.66 -15.45 16.29
CA GLN A 199 -9.85 -14.90 17.38
C GLN A 199 -8.32 -14.91 17.26
N GLN A 200 -7.70 -15.39 16.18
CA GLN A 200 -6.25 -15.59 16.27
C GLN A 200 -5.44 -14.29 16.33
N PHE A 201 -5.72 -13.23 15.55
CA PHE A 201 -5.20 -11.86 15.73
C PHE A 201 -6.01 -10.91 14.82
N ARG A 202 -6.19 -9.63 15.18
CA ARG A 202 -6.73 -8.54 14.32
C ARG A 202 -7.79 -8.99 13.31
N PHE A 203 -9.00 -9.35 13.76
CA PHE A 203 -10.04 -10.00 12.93
C PHE A 203 -9.43 -10.69 11.71
N ASN A 204 -8.74 -11.82 11.95
CA ASN A 204 -8.11 -12.57 10.87
C ASN A 204 -9.14 -12.63 9.74
N PRO A 205 -8.75 -12.33 8.50
CA PRO A 205 -9.71 -12.31 7.43
C PRO A 205 -10.52 -13.59 7.50
N PHE A 206 -11.84 -13.42 7.43
CA PHE A 206 -12.78 -14.51 7.41
C PHE A 206 -12.14 -15.72 6.71
N PRO A 207 -11.99 -16.86 7.39
CA PRO A 207 -11.08 -17.91 6.93
C PRO A 207 -11.57 -18.52 5.61
N GLY A 208 -10.66 -18.72 4.66
CA GLY A 208 -10.96 -19.45 3.42
C GLY A 208 -11.24 -18.56 2.21
N LEU A 209 -12.21 -18.95 1.38
CA LEU A 209 -12.61 -18.24 0.15
C LEU A 209 -13.27 -16.89 0.44
N SER A 210 -13.73 -16.71 1.66
CA SER A 210 -14.40 -15.52 2.15
C SER A 210 -13.52 -14.28 2.24
N SER A 211 -12.20 -14.40 2.32
CA SER A 211 -11.31 -13.24 2.21
C SER A 211 -11.45 -12.51 0.88
N GLN A 212 -11.91 -13.20 -0.18
CA GLN A 212 -12.05 -12.62 -1.51
C GLN A 212 -13.24 -11.64 -1.63
N ILE A 213 -14.21 -11.68 -0.70
CA ILE A 213 -15.32 -10.71 -0.72
C ILE A 213 -14.84 -9.30 -0.48
N TYR A 214 -13.79 -9.15 0.33
CA TYR A 214 -13.26 -7.84 0.69
C TYR A 214 -12.73 -7.09 -0.53
N PHE A 215 -12.29 -7.79 -1.58
CA PHE A 215 -11.80 -7.19 -2.81
C PHE A 215 -12.88 -6.99 -3.88
N GLN A 216 -14.12 -7.42 -3.60
CA GLN A 216 -15.25 -7.34 -4.56
C GLN A 216 -16.29 -6.30 -4.16
N LYS A 217 -16.46 -6.03 -2.85
CA LYS A 217 -17.45 -5.10 -2.31
C LYS A 217 -16.92 -4.44 -1.04
N ARG A 218 -17.49 -3.30 -0.65
CA ARG A 218 -17.20 -2.68 0.66
C ARG A 218 -17.89 -3.45 1.78
N VAL A 219 -17.14 -4.24 2.53
CA VAL A 219 -17.65 -4.98 3.69
C VAL A 219 -17.65 -4.07 4.92
N ILE A 220 -18.80 -3.92 5.56
CA ILE A 220 -18.99 -3.12 6.78
C ILE A 220 -19.40 -4.05 7.92
N LEU A 221 -18.64 -4.07 9.00
CA LEU A 221 -18.91 -4.86 10.19
C LEU A 221 -19.95 -4.17 11.09
N SER A 222 -20.79 -4.99 11.72
CA SER A 222 -21.80 -4.59 12.68
C SER A 222 -21.95 -5.70 13.73
N TYR A 223 -22.10 -5.33 15.01
CA TYR A 223 -22.35 -6.28 16.11
C TYR A 223 -23.81 -6.24 16.61
N GLU A 224 -24.68 -5.57 15.85
CA GLU A 224 -26.09 -5.33 16.19
C GLU A 224 -27.03 -5.93 15.15
N LYS A 225 -26.80 -5.62 13.86
CA LYS A 225 -27.63 -6.07 12.73
C LYS A 225 -26.83 -6.10 11.43
N GLY A 226 -27.10 -7.09 10.58
CA GLY A 226 -26.48 -7.27 9.27
C GLY A 226 -26.85 -8.64 8.68
N VAL A 227 -26.33 -8.94 7.50
CA VAL A 227 -26.43 -10.28 6.91
C VAL A 227 -25.48 -11.21 7.67
N PRO A 228 -25.89 -12.42 8.07
CA PRO A 228 -24.97 -13.40 8.64
C PRO A 228 -23.81 -13.66 7.70
N TYR A 229 -22.61 -13.79 8.23
CA TYR A 229 -21.43 -13.99 7.41
C TYR A 229 -21.51 -15.28 6.60
N THR A 230 -22.03 -16.37 7.18
CA THR A 230 -22.23 -17.68 6.53
C THR A 230 -22.99 -17.59 5.20
N GLU A 231 -24.06 -16.80 5.14
CA GLU A 231 -24.87 -16.62 3.93
C GLU A 231 -24.11 -15.95 2.77
N ILE A 232 -23.04 -15.22 3.08
CA ILE A 232 -22.17 -14.56 2.09
C ILE A 232 -21.18 -15.57 1.54
N VAL A 233 -20.55 -16.36 2.41
CA VAL A 233 -19.50 -17.32 2.02
C VAL A 233 -20.02 -18.40 1.11
N GLU A 234 -21.21 -18.94 1.39
CA GLU A 234 -21.81 -20.02 0.61
C GLU A 234 -22.00 -19.67 -0.87
N LYS A 235 -22.02 -18.36 -1.20
CA LYS A 235 -22.23 -17.84 -2.55
C LYS A 235 -20.94 -17.36 -3.22
N LEU A 236 -19.79 -17.47 -2.55
CA LEU A 236 -18.51 -17.00 -3.08
C LEU A 236 -17.82 -18.08 -3.91
N GLU A 237 -17.61 -17.78 -5.18
CA GLU A 237 -16.74 -18.57 -6.03
C GLU A 237 -15.28 -18.23 -5.77
N LYS A 238 -14.42 -19.26 -5.74
CA LYS A 238 -12.97 -19.07 -5.72
C LYS A 238 -12.55 -18.41 -7.03
N LYS A 239 -12.01 -17.20 -6.93
CA LYS A 239 -11.35 -16.53 -8.04
C LYS A 239 -9.84 -16.59 -7.86
N SER A 240 -9.11 -16.43 -8.95
CA SER A 240 -7.67 -16.14 -8.94
C SER A 240 -7.36 -14.68 -9.33
N LYS A 241 -8.40 -13.96 -9.73
CA LYS A 241 -8.35 -12.59 -10.20
C LYS A 241 -9.66 -11.90 -9.88
N ILE A 242 -9.58 -10.66 -9.44
CA ILE A 242 -10.72 -9.74 -9.39
C ILE A 242 -10.61 -8.74 -10.53
N VAL A 243 -11.69 -8.61 -11.29
CA VAL A 243 -11.83 -7.59 -12.34
C VAL A 243 -13.13 -6.86 -12.11
N LEU A 244 -13.02 -5.58 -11.77
CA LEU A 244 -14.10 -4.61 -11.66
C LEU A 244 -13.86 -3.51 -12.71
N SER A 245 -14.84 -2.62 -12.89
CA SER A 245 -14.75 -1.55 -13.91
C SER A 245 -13.53 -0.64 -13.71
N ASN A 246 -13.14 -0.41 -12.46
CA ASN A 246 -12.12 0.55 -12.04
C ASN A 246 -10.98 -0.07 -11.23
N PHE A 247 -10.98 -1.39 -11.04
CA PHE A 247 -10.03 -2.12 -10.21
C PHE A 247 -9.76 -3.50 -10.79
N VAL A 248 -8.49 -3.88 -10.86
CA VAL A 248 -8.06 -5.22 -11.21
C VAL A 248 -6.99 -5.67 -10.21
N TRP A 249 -7.12 -6.89 -9.73
CA TRP A 249 -6.04 -7.57 -9.04
C TRP A 249 -5.95 -9.00 -9.52
N ASP A 250 -4.82 -9.34 -10.10
CA ASP A 250 -4.48 -10.67 -10.57
C ASP A 250 -3.33 -11.20 -9.72
N TRP A 251 -3.67 -11.94 -8.68
CA TRP A 251 -2.66 -12.42 -7.74
C TRP A 251 -1.93 -13.68 -8.20
N GLU A 252 -2.40 -14.34 -9.26
CA GLU A 252 -1.62 -15.39 -9.93
C GLU A 252 -0.49 -14.77 -10.75
N LYS A 253 -0.76 -13.66 -11.44
CA LYS A 253 0.25 -12.91 -12.20
C LYS A 253 1.03 -11.90 -11.37
N GLY A 254 0.55 -11.56 -10.18
CA GLY A 254 1.23 -10.65 -9.25
C GLY A 254 1.15 -9.18 -9.65
N TYR A 255 -0.03 -8.70 -10.08
CA TYR A 255 -0.23 -7.27 -10.35
C TYR A 255 -1.58 -6.75 -9.87
N ILE A 256 -1.59 -5.47 -9.48
CA ILE A 256 -2.77 -4.67 -9.17
C ILE A 256 -2.82 -3.47 -10.10
N GLY A 257 -4.02 -3.10 -10.54
CA GLY A 257 -4.28 -1.91 -11.33
C GLY A 257 -5.56 -1.26 -10.86
N LEU A 258 -5.58 0.05 -10.78
CA LEU A 258 -6.76 0.82 -10.39
C LEU A 258 -6.81 2.12 -11.17
N HIS A 259 -8.02 2.57 -11.49
CA HIS A 259 -8.20 3.80 -12.24
C HIS A 259 -9.51 4.50 -11.90
N SER A 260 -9.53 5.78 -12.21
CA SER A 260 -10.70 6.63 -12.26
C SER A 260 -10.54 7.57 -13.45
N ASP A 261 -11.49 8.46 -13.64
CA ASP A 261 -11.37 9.51 -14.64
C ASP A 261 -10.15 10.43 -14.40
N LYS A 262 -9.66 10.56 -13.17
CA LYS A 262 -8.63 11.55 -12.78
C LYS A 262 -7.28 10.93 -12.42
N PHE A 263 -7.24 9.62 -12.22
CA PHE A 263 -6.07 8.91 -11.71
C PHE A 263 -5.98 7.50 -12.27
N ALA A 264 -4.76 7.00 -12.48
CA ALA A 264 -4.51 5.58 -12.71
C ALA A 264 -3.24 5.15 -12.00
N ALA A 265 -3.21 3.91 -11.53
CA ALA A 265 -2.02 3.31 -10.95
C ALA A 265 -1.91 1.82 -11.28
N PHE A 266 -0.67 1.36 -11.37
CA PHE A 266 -0.31 -0.03 -11.60
C PHE A 266 0.85 -0.39 -10.68
N ALA A 267 0.84 -1.59 -10.13
CA ALA A 267 1.99 -2.20 -9.49
C ALA A 267 2.03 -3.69 -9.81
N GLY A 268 3.22 -4.23 -10.10
CA GLY A 268 3.42 -5.66 -10.34
C GLY A 268 4.19 -5.97 -11.61
N ILE A 269 4.14 -7.22 -12.04
CA ILE A 269 4.81 -7.68 -13.26
C ILE A 269 3.98 -7.27 -14.48
N LEU A 270 4.55 -6.42 -15.34
CA LEU A 270 3.93 -5.98 -16.60
C LEU A 270 4.27 -6.97 -17.72
N ASP A 271 3.42 -7.97 -17.91
CA ASP A 271 3.54 -8.98 -18.97
C ASP A 271 2.85 -8.51 -20.26
N SER A 272 3.60 -7.80 -21.11
CA SER A 272 3.19 -7.13 -22.37
C SER A 272 2.45 -5.79 -22.22
N TYR A 273 1.21 -5.80 -21.73
CA TYR A 273 0.43 -4.56 -21.57
C TYR A 273 -0.64 -4.64 -20.47
N CYS A 274 -1.02 -3.47 -19.96
CA CYS A 274 -2.15 -3.30 -19.04
C CYS A 274 -3.00 -2.12 -19.51
N LYS A 275 -4.33 -2.28 -19.50
CA LYS A 275 -5.28 -1.21 -19.81
C LYS A 275 -6.00 -0.76 -18.54
N LEU A 276 -5.94 0.53 -18.26
CA LEU A 276 -6.56 1.19 -17.11
C LEU A 276 -7.40 2.37 -17.61
N GLY A 277 -8.68 2.10 -17.90
CA GLY A 277 -9.58 3.09 -18.47
C GLY A 277 -9.11 3.61 -19.83
N ASN A 278 -8.74 4.89 -19.87
CA ASN A 278 -8.23 5.59 -21.06
C ASN A 278 -6.71 5.48 -21.23
N ILE A 279 -6.02 4.73 -20.37
CA ILE A 279 -4.57 4.54 -20.40
C ILE A 279 -4.22 3.11 -20.82
N VAL A 280 -3.19 2.98 -21.64
CA VAL A 280 -2.57 1.69 -21.98
C VAL A 280 -1.09 1.77 -21.65
N ILE A 281 -0.61 0.86 -20.80
CA ILE A 281 0.79 0.75 -20.39
C ILE A 281 1.36 -0.48 -21.10
N ARG A 282 2.54 -0.37 -21.70
CA ARG A 282 3.24 -1.47 -22.38
C ARG A 282 4.67 -1.60 -21.90
N GLY A 283 5.14 -2.83 -21.73
CA GLY A 283 6.49 -3.14 -21.28
C GLY A 283 6.83 -4.62 -21.49
N ASP A 284 8.02 -5.03 -21.09
CA ASP A 284 8.54 -6.38 -21.34
C ASP A 284 8.92 -7.13 -20.06
N LYS A 285 7.91 -7.71 -19.39
CA LYS A 285 8.04 -8.61 -18.23
C LYS A 285 8.89 -8.03 -17.08
N GLU A 286 8.78 -6.73 -16.87
CA GLU A 286 9.44 -6.04 -15.76
C GLU A 286 8.46 -5.80 -14.62
N PHE A 287 8.97 -5.84 -13.38
CA PHE A 287 8.22 -5.31 -12.24
C PHE A 287 8.22 -3.78 -12.32
N VAL A 288 7.04 -3.19 -12.31
CA VAL A 288 6.84 -1.74 -12.46
C VAL A 288 5.81 -1.27 -11.45
N VAL A 289 6.08 -0.11 -10.86
CA VAL A 289 5.12 0.69 -10.10
C VAL A 289 4.97 2.03 -10.80
N LEU A 290 3.72 2.39 -11.07
CA LEU A 290 3.35 3.55 -11.86
C LEU A 290 2.14 4.24 -11.23
N THR A 291 2.18 5.56 -11.15
CA THR A 291 1.02 6.41 -10.89
C THR A 291 0.91 7.50 -11.96
N ILE A 292 -0.31 7.82 -12.35
CA ILE A 292 -0.66 8.85 -13.33
C ILE A 292 -1.77 9.69 -12.71
N ALA A 293 -1.47 10.94 -12.37
CA ALA A 293 -2.37 11.82 -11.65
C ALA A 293 -2.62 13.12 -12.41
N SER A 294 -3.89 13.51 -12.52
CA SER A 294 -4.29 14.82 -13.01
C SER A 294 -4.04 15.89 -11.95
N LEU A 295 -3.03 16.74 -12.15
CA LEU A 295 -2.65 17.79 -11.18
C LEU A 295 -3.62 18.97 -11.15
N ASP A 296 -4.39 19.17 -12.21
CA ASP A 296 -5.47 20.17 -12.27
C ASP A 296 -6.83 19.62 -11.84
N THR A 297 -6.88 18.37 -11.35
CA THR A 297 -8.08 17.69 -10.86
C THR A 297 -9.18 17.47 -11.91
N LEU A 298 -8.88 17.72 -13.19
CA LEU A 298 -9.76 17.40 -14.31
C LEU A 298 -9.64 15.92 -14.69
N ASN A 299 -10.58 15.40 -15.49
CA ASN A 299 -10.44 14.06 -16.07
C ASN A 299 -9.14 14.01 -16.88
N LEU A 300 -8.38 12.91 -16.81
CA LEU A 300 -7.12 12.69 -17.52
C LEU A 300 -7.25 12.95 -19.03
N SER A 301 -8.41 12.62 -19.60
CA SER A 301 -8.75 12.88 -21.00
C SER A 301 -8.84 14.36 -21.37
N LYS A 302 -8.96 15.26 -20.38
CA LYS A 302 -9.09 16.73 -20.51
C LYS A 302 -8.05 17.51 -19.70
N SER A 303 -7.26 16.83 -18.88
CA SER A 303 -6.27 17.47 -17.99
C SER A 303 -5.14 18.11 -18.79
N LYS A 304 -4.83 19.36 -18.43
CA LYS A 304 -3.73 20.14 -18.98
C LYS A 304 -2.43 19.91 -18.24
N LYS A 305 -2.45 19.20 -17.11
CA LYS A 305 -1.27 18.90 -16.29
C LYS A 305 -1.39 17.52 -15.68
N ILE A 306 -0.61 16.56 -16.19
CA ILE A 306 -0.60 15.18 -15.72
C ILE A 306 0.79 14.85 -15.18
N LEU A 307 0.87 14.39 -13.93
CA LEU A 307 2.09 13.84 -13.35
C LEU A 307 2.11 12.33 -13.55
N ILE A 308 3.20 11.83 -14.10
CA ILE A 308 3.52 10.42 -14.19
C ILE A 308 4.69 10.16 -13.22
N THR A 309 4.55 9.19 -12.32
CA THR A 309 5.64 8.69 -11.47
C THR A 309 5.88 7.22 -11.78
N VAL A 310 7.12 6.85 -12.09
CA VAL A 310 7.51 5.48 -12.45
C VAL A 310 8.72 5.02 -11.66
N GLY A 311 8.66 3.79 -11.16
CA GLY A 311 9.77 3.12 -10.48
C GLY A 311 9.63 1.60 -10.55
N ALA A 312 10.66 0.89 -10.10
CA ALA A 312 10.70 -0.56 -10.00
C ALA A 312 11.40 -0.96 -8.70
N ASP A 313 12.16 -2.06 -8.69
CA ASP A 313 12.94 -2.47 -7.53
C ASP A 313 14.03 -1.45 -7.21
N ALA A 314 14.41 -1.36 -5.94
CA ALA A 314 15.57 -0.58 -5.54
C ALA A 314 16.43 -1.34 -4.52
N ILE A 315 17.74 -1.30 -4.72
CA ILE A 315 18.73 -1.86 -3.81
C ILE A 315 19.62 -0.75 -3.26
N THR A 316 20.09 -0.89 -2.02
CA THR A 316 21.08 0.04 -1.49
C THR A 316 22.47 -0.35 -1.99
N LYS A 317 23.21 0.61 -2.54
CA LYS A 317 24.55 0.34 -3.07
C LYS A 317 25.47 -0.23 -1.96
N GLY A 318 26.12 -1.35 -2.25
CA GLY A 318 27.07 -2.00 -1.32
C GLY A 318 26.45 -3.11 -0.46
N ASP A 319 25.12 -3.26 -0.46
CA ASP A 319 24.49 -4.36 0.27
C ASP A 319 24.78 -5.71 -0.38
N LYS A 320 25.17 -6.68 0.45
CA LYS A 320 25.29 -8.10 0.08
C LYS A 320 24.11 -8.86 0.70
N LEU A 321 23.13 -9.21 -0.12
CA LEU A 321 22.00 -10.04 0.30
C LEU A 321 22.36 -11.52 0.15
N TYR A 322 22.09 -12.31 1.20
CA TYR A 322 22.32 -13.76 1.18
C TYR A 322 20.99 -14.50 1.14
N THR A 323 20.85 -15.41 0.19
CA THR A 323 19.73 -16.35 0.15
C THR A 323 19.94 -17.39 1.24
N ALA A 324 18.94 -17.55 2.11
CA ALA A 324 18.96 -18.54 3.17
C ALA A 324 18.76 -19.97 2.63
N PRO A 325 19.18 -21.01 3.38
CA PRO A 325 18.63 -22.34 3.23
C PRO A 325 17.10 -22.31 3.35
N THR A 326 16.42 -23.22 2.65
CA THR A 326 14.95 -23.26 2.65
C THR A 326 14.38 -23.48 4.05
N PHE A 327 13.45 -22.62 4.47
CA PHE A 327 12.63 -22.78 5.68
C PHE A 327 11.18 -22.96 5.25
N ASN A 328 10.53 -24.06 5.66
CA ASN A 328 9.18 -24.44 5.21
C ASN A 328 8.99 -24.46 3.68
N GLY A 329 10.02 -24.84 2.92
CA GLY A 329 9.99 -24.91 1.45
C GLY A 329 10.16 -23.56 0.73
N GLU A 330 10.28 -22.45 1.47
CA GLU A 330 10.58 -21.12 0.91
C GLU A 330 12.07 -20.79 1.10
N LYS A 331 12.68 -20.06 0.17
CA LYS A 331 14.06 -19.52 0.30
C LYS A 331 13.99 -18.07 0.83
N PRO A 332 13.96 -17.84 2.16
CA PRO A 332 13.92 -16.46 2.67
C PRO A 332 15.24 -15.73 2.39
N ILE A 333 15.20 -14.41 2.50
CA ILE A 333 16.44 -13.63 2.59
C ILE A 333 16.84 -13.61 4.07
N MET A 334 18.05 -14.11 4.33
CA MET A 334 18.65 -14.11 5.65
C MET A 334 19.55 -12.89 5.82
N TYR A 335 19.39 -12.19 6.93
CA TYR A 335 20.51 -11.49 7.54
C TYR A 335 21.13 -12.45 8.56
N TRP A 336 22.33 -12.94 8.27
CA TRP A 336 23.08 -13.75 9.22
C TRP A 336 23.43 -12.91 10.46
N PHE A 337 22.71 -13.10 11.56
CA PHE A 337 23.10 -12.59 12.88
C PHE A 337 22.77 -13.59 13.99
N LEU A 338 23.29 -14.81 13.88
CA LEU A 338 23.32 -15.73 15.02
C LEU A 338 24.68 -16.43 15.08
N GLY A 339 25.53 -15.90 15.95
CA GLY A 339 26.79 -16.52 16.35
C GLY A 339 27.79 -15.47 16.83
N LYS A 340 28.24 -15.60 18.09
CA LYS A 340 29.26 -14.75 18.74
C LYS A 340 30.63 -14.71 18.02
N GLU A 341 30.76 -15.26 16.82
CA GLU A 341 32.01 -15.36 16.05
C GLU A 341 31.96 -14.77 14.64
N SER A 342 30.87 -14.12 14.21
CA SER A 342 30.87 -13.37 12.95
C SER A 342 30.66 -11.87 13.17
N GLN A 343 31.64 -11.24 13.82
CA GLN A 343 31.94 -9.82 13.65
C GLN A 343 32.46 -9.51 12.23
N ARG A 344 31.86 -10.09 11.18
CA ARG A 344 31.97 -9.47 9.86
C ARG A 344 30.85 -8.45 9.81
N GLN A 345 31.18 -7.28 10.36
CA GLN A 345 30.55 -6.01 10.02
C GLN A 345 30.03 -6.10 8.58
N ILE A 346 28.72 -6.09 8.41
CA ILE A 346 28.17 -5.51 7.20
C ILE A 346 28.61 -4.05 7.31
N GLU A 347 29.72 -3.69 6.66
CA GLU A 347 29.99 -2.30 6.31
C GLU A 347 28.87 -1.88 5.36
N ARG A 348 27.71 -1.53 5.94
CA ARG A 348 26.70 -0.75 5.24
C ARG A 348 27.37 0.55 4.90
N ILE A 349 27.60 0.79 3.61
CA ILE A 349 27.99 2.10 3.12
C ILE A 349 26.71 2.93 3.13
N PRO A 350 26.60 3.95 3.99
CA PRO A 350 25.45 4.84 3.94
C PRO A 350 25.37 5.50 2.56
N GLY A 351 24.17 5.57 2.00
CA GLY A 351 23.86 6.53 0.95
C GLY A 351 23.92 6.01 -0.48
N ILE A 352 22.82 6.29 -1.19
CA ILE A 352 22.48 6.00 -2.60
C ILE A 352 21.73 4.67 -2.79
N SER A 353 20.40 4.77 -2.77
CA SER A 353 19.49 3.77 -3.34
C SER A 353 19.68 3.75 -4.85
N TYR A 354 20.04 2.60 -5.41
CA TYR A 354 19.98 2.37 -6.84
C TYR A 354 18.58 1.91 -7.20
N ILE A 355 17.81 2.80 -7.82
CA ILE A 355 16.51 2.47 -8.41
C ILE A 355 16.78 1.81 -9.75
N LYS A 356 16.27 0.60 -9.95
CA LYS A 356 16.39 -0.10 -11.24
C LYS A 356 15.74 0.76 -12.33
N PRO A 357 16.43 1.03 -13.44
CA PRO A 357 15.84 1.69 -14.60
C PRO A 357 14.59 0.95 -15.08
N VAL A 358 13.60 1.71 -15.54
CA VAL A 358 12.35 1.23 -16.12
C VAL A 358 12.23 1.78 -17.52
N SER A 359 11.84 0.92 -18.46
CA SER A 359 11.52 1.28 -19.85
C SER A 359 10.11 0.82 -20.20
N ILE A 360 9.18 1.77 -20.32
CA ILE A 360 7.78 1.48 -20.66
C ILE A 360 7.21 2.50 -21.63
N ASN A 361 6.19 2.10 -22.40
CA ASN A 361 5.39 3.00 -23.21
C ASN A 361 4.04 3.22 -22.54
N ILE A 362 3.60 4.48 -22.47
CA ILE A 362 2.31 4.85 -21.91
C ILE A 362 1.53 5.61 -22.98
N PHE A 363 0.45 5.00 -23.44
CA PHE A 363 -0.53 5.66 -24.29
C PHE A 363 -1.66 6.24 -23.43
N ILE A 364 -1.97 7.51 -23.64
CA ILE A 364 -3.06 8.22 -22.98
C ILE A 364 -4.06 8.67 -24.04
N LYS A 365 -5.27 8.12 -23.98
CA LYS A 365 -6.39 8.55 -24.83
C LYS A 365 -6.89 9.92 -24.34
N LYS A 366 -6.97 10.88 -25.27
CA LYS A 366 -7.52 12.22 -25.06
C LYS A 366 -8.90 12.33 -25.71
N MET A 367 -9.78 13.12 -25.10
CA MET A 367 -11.06 13.46 -25.73
C MET A 367 -10.88 14.73 -26.55
N ASN A 368 -11.32 14.70 -27.81
CA ASN A 368 -11.42 15.80 -28.79
C ASN A 368 -10.77 17.13 -28.34
N GLY A 369 -9.60 17.43 -28.90
CA GLY A 369 -8.83 18.64 -28.67
C GLY A 369 -7.58 18.64 -29.54
N ASP A 370 -6.96 19.80 -29.72
CA ASP A 370 -5.70 19.90 -30.44
C ASP A 370 -4.56 19.33 -29.59
N ILE A 371 -4.23 18.06 -29.83
CA ILE A 371 -3.13 17.37 -29.14
C ILE A 371 -1.74 17.90 -29.55
N SER A 372 -1.64 18.75 -30.58
CA SER A 372 -0.34 19.27 -31.06
C SER A 372 0.35 20.20 -30.06
N ASN A 373 -0.40 20.77 -29.10
CA ASN A 373 0.14 21.64 -28.05
C ASN A 373 0.54 20.88 -26.77
N ILE A 374 0.38 19.55 -26.75
CA ILE A 374 0.78 18.72 -25.63
C ILE A 374 2.30 18.54 -25.66
N ARG A 375 2.94 18.66 -24.50
CA ARG A 375 4.38 18.53 -24.33
C ARG A 375 4.62 17.60 -23.14
N ALA A 376 5.72 16.86 -23.16
CA ALA A 376 6.14 16.07 -22.02
C ALA A 376 7.54 16.44 -21.58
N PHE A 377 7.78 16.44 -20.26
CA PHE A 377 9.05 16.79 -19.67
C PHE A 377 9.41 15.79 -18.58
N SER A 378 10.67 15.39 -18.50
CA SER A 378 11.20 14.79 -17.27
C SER A 378 11.45 15.88 -16.23
N LEU A 379 11.25 15.57 -14.95
CA LEU A 379 11.42 16.52 -13.84
C LEU A 379 12.61 16.14 -12.95
N ASP A 380 13.17 17.09 -12.20
CA ASP A 380 14.03 16.77 -11.04
C ASP A 380 13.17 16.39 -9.81
N PHE A 381 13.82 16.18 -8.65
CA PHE A 381 13.11 15.79 -7.42
C PHE A 381 12.38 16.98 -6.77
N GLU A 382 12.73 18.20 -7.17
CA GLU A 382 12.10 19.46 -6.78
C GLU A 382 10.91 19.82 -7.68
N GLY A 383 10.72 19.12 -8.80
CA GLY A 383 9.62 19.29 -9.74
C GLY A 383 9.93 20.25 -10.90
N ASN A 384 11.17 20.70 -11.09
CA ASN A 384 11.58 21.52 -12.22
C ASN A 384 11.76 20.67 -13.48
N LYS A 385 11.39 21.24 -14.63
CA LYS A 385 11.57 20.58 -15.94
C LYS A 385 13.06 20.46 -16.28
N LYS A 386 13.50 19.26 -16.61
CA LYS A 386 14.89 18.98 -17.03
C LYS A 386 15.02 18.85 -18.54
N ARG A 387 14.25 17.94 -19.15
CA ARG A 387 14.37 17.58 -20.57
C ARG A 387 13.00 17.32 -21.15
N GLU A 388 12.75 17.86 -22.35
CA GLU A 388 11.55 17.52 -23.12
C GLU A 388 11.66 16.08 -23.64
N ILE A 389 10.59 15.31 -23.46
CA ILE A 389 10.46 13.92 -23.90
C ILE A 389 9.56 13.91 -25.14
N PRO A 390 10.03 13.36 -26.27
CA PRO A 390 9.22 13.27 -27.47
C PRO A 390 7.93 12.48 -27.24
N LEU A 391 6.84 12.94 -27.86
CA LEU A 391 5.56 12.26 -27.89
C LEU A 391 5.28 11.71 -29.30
N LEU A 392 4.70 10.53 -29.35
CA LEU A 392 4.12 9.98 -30.58
C LEU A 392 2.62 10.31 -30.57
N TYR A 393 2.16 11.03 -31.59
CA TYR A 393 0.75 11.45 -31.69
C TYR A 393 -0.05 10.48 -32.55
N TYR A 394 -1.26 10.20 -32.10
CA TYR A 394 -2.25 9.37 -32.77
C TYR A 394 -3.58 10.11 -32.81
N MET A 395 -4.50 9.69 -33.69
CA MET A 395 -5.81 10.35 -33.79
C MET A 395 -6.58 10.38 -32.46
N GLU A 396 -6.41 9.36 -31.61
CA GLU A 396 -7.15 9.24 -30.35
C GLU A 396 -6.37 9.71 -29.11
N GLY A 397 -5.11 10.12 -29.24
CA GLY A 397 -4.27 10.42 -28.08
C GLY A 397 -2.80 10.48 -28.42
N PHE A 398 -1.95 10.27 -27.41
CA PHE A 398 -0.50 10.29 -27.58
C PHE A 398 0.15 9.19 -26.75
N GLU A 399 1.35 8.80 -27.16
CA GLU A 399 2.21 7.87 -26.43
C GLU A 399 3.50 8.55 -26.00
N ILE A 400 3.91 8.28 -24.76
CA ILE A 400 5.19 8.67 -24.21
C ILE A 400 6.02 7.41 -23.95
N ASN A 401 7.28 7.45 -24.38
CA ASN A 401 8.27 6.46 -24.00
C ASN A 401 9.01 6.95 -22.74
N ILE A 402 8.87 6.18 -21.65
CA ILE A 402 9.46 6.47 -20.35
C ILE A 402 10.71 5.62 -20.19
N MET A 403 11.87 6.27 -20.03
CA MET A 403 13.15 5.63 -19.73
C MET A 403 13.80 6.30 -18.52
N THR A 404 13.56 5.76 -17.32
CA THR A 404 14.03 6.39 -16.07
C THR A 404 15.53 6.38 -15.92
N GLY A 405 16.23 5.39 -16.50
CA GLY A 405 17.69 5.31 -16.52
C GLY A 405 18.34 6.44 -17.33
N GLU A 406 17.80 6.75 -18.52
CA GLU A 406 18.31 7.84 -19.35
C GLU A 406 17.95 9.21 -18.77
N SER A 407 16.71 9.37 -18.32
CA SER A 407 16.21 10.64 -17.77
C SER A 407 16.77 10.94 -16.38
N LYS A 408 17.29 9.92 -15.69
CA LYS A 408 17.77 9.98 -14.30
C LYS A 408 16.73 10.58 -13.34
N THR A 409 15.48 10.22 -13.53
CA THR A 409 14.34 10.66 -12.71
C THR A 409 13.16 9.70 -12.82
N PRO A 410 12.37 9.54 -11.74
CA PRO A 410 11.09 8.83 -11.79
C PRO A 410 9.91 9.72 -12.24
N TYR A 411 10.09 11.03 -12.39
CA TYR A 411 8.99 11.98 -12.57
C TYR A 411 8.91 12.55 -13.98
N TYR A 412 7.70 12.56 -14.53
CA TYR A 412 7.40 13.14 -15.84
C TYR A 412 6.12 13.96 -15.77
N LEU A 413 6.16 15.16 -16.36
CA LEU A 413 5.02 16.05 -16.50
C LEU A 413 4.57 16.06 -17.96
N ILE A 414 3.29 15.80 -18.18
CA ILE A 414 2.62 16.15 -19.44
C ILE A 414 1.87 17.45 -19.21
N GLU A 415 2.06 18.41 -20.11
CA GLU A 415 1.36 19.69 -20.07
C GLU A 415 0.80 20.08 -21.44
N GLU A 416 -0.35 20.76 -21.43
CA GLU A 416 -0.91 21.42 -22.60
C GLU A 416 -0.60 22.92 -22.50
N ARG A 417 -0.02 23.50 -23.57
CA ARG A 417 0.33 24.92 -23.62
C ARG A 417 -0.86 25.84 -23.86
#